data_AF-H5TC90-F1
#
_entry.id   AF-H5TC90-F1
#
_cell.length_a   1.000
_cell.length_b   1.000
_cell.length_c   1.000
_cell.angle_alpha   90.00
_cell.angle_beta   90.00
_cell.angle_gamma   90.00
#
_symmetry.space_group_name_H-M   'P 1'
#
loop_
_entity.id
_entity.type
_entity.pdbx_description
1 polymer ?
#
loop_
_entity_poly.entity_id
_entity_poly.type
_entity_poly.pdbx_seq_one_letter_code
_entity_poly.pdbx_strand_id
1 'polypeptide(L)'
;MRISKSLSRKSHLLGTKIRNLRKRNNLTMEDLSARCIRVSAQLAPSVSYLSMIERGKRVPSYDMLEVIANVFQKEVDWFLDDVPEEQSITPDKGNRGGISGMALEPSFLFSNEILQIAIPEMLSQTGVSGRQFAHLLIRAHQEHHQNHFPDLERAAEEVGLKRMPLSVEDLFDIAKNLGLHVKWFDSMPKSAKDELGVSSRSVVTSFYDPPSSINLNTLLKKFPTRLKYDLAVHIGHSVLHNRDGLKSVLVTGNTVDQSSSALFDATPQSSTVNAQDILHAWRDFESSFFAGALLCPKVPFRQLLDRHGYEVSVHEQLGVSASVAMRRMTAVSPYAHWHYFDAYAPGKLKAVYRGNGIPLPWGNMRLVEDPCQHWAVFRMINVPTTGTSAQISILNVEDKPRIYCCESTSVKDLADNNHVLCTGIDLNPAIEAQGGDANQMAEDLKKACAENEGQSAIPASIKNKLSSVSRILNINWIERGIAADARLICSRGAHCPRVPSCYASSKECS
;
A
#
# COMPACT_ATOMS: atom_id res chain seq x y z
N MET A 1 -35.86 26.02 -31.61
CA MET A 1 -34.41 26.38 -31.63
C MET A 1 -33.86 26.97 -30.31
N ARG A 2 -34.64 27.09 -29.21
CA ARG A 2 -34.16 27.61 -27.90
C ARG A 2 -33.66 26.54 -26.92
N ILE A 3 -34.01 25.26 -27.10
CA ILE A 3 -33.73 24.15 -26.16
C ILE A 3 -32.29 23.61 -26.27
N SER A 4 -31.67 23.64 -27.46
CA SER A 4 -30.31 23.12 -27.65
C SER A 4 -29.24 23.89 -26.87
N LYS A 5 -29.44 25.20 -26.61
CA LYS A 5 -28.55 26.03 -25.78
C LYS A 5 -28.74 25.78 -24.27
N SER A 6 -29.84 25.18 -23.82
CA SER A 6 -30.05 24.88 -22.39
C SER A 6 -29.45 23.55 -21.96
N LEU A 7 -29.42 22.55 -22.86
CA LEU A 7 -28.77 21.25 -22.59
C LEU A 7 -27.27 21.37 -22.32
N SER A 8 -26.56 22.25 -23.03
CA SER A 8 -25.11 22.42 -22.82
C SER A 8 -24.75 23.02 -21.46
N ARG A 9 -25.68 23.72 -20.80
CA ARG A 9 -25.46 24.40 -19.51
C ARG A 9 -25.93 23.59 -18.30
N LYS A 10 -26.71 22.53 -18.53
CA LYS A 10 -27.31 21.64 -17.50
C LYS A 10 -26.87 20.17 -17.61
N SER A 11 -25.84 19.88 -18.40
CA SER A 11 -25.39 18.51 -18.69
C SER A 11 -24.15 18.07 -17.92
N HIS A 12 -23.72 18.83 -16.90
CA HIS A 12 -22.49 18.56 -16.17
C HIS A 12 -22.49 17.20 -15.44
N LEU A 13 -23.68 16.72 -15.02
CA LEU A 13 -23.87 15.42 -14.37
C LEU A 13 -24.54 14.36 -15.28
N LEU A 14 -24.98 14.75 -16.48
CA LEU A 14 -25.71 13.90 -17.43
C LEU A 14 -24.97 12.59 -17.72
N GLY A 15 -23.70 12.72 -18.14
CA GLY A 15 -22.86 11.56 -18.46
C GLY A 15 -22.67 10.64 -17.26
N THR A 16 -22.50 11.23 -16.07
CA THR A 16 -22.32 10.47 -14.84
C THR A 16 -23.60 9.72 -14.44
N LYS A 17 -24.77 10.36 -14.51
CA LYS A 17 -26.06 9.73 -14.20
C LYS A 17 -26.34 8.54 -15.10
N ILE A 18 -26.06 8.66 -16.41
CA ILE A 18 -26.17 7.56 -17.37
C ILE A 18 -25.21 6.41 -16.97
N ARG A 19 -23.95 6.74 -16.66
CA ARG A 19 -22.95 5.75 -16.24
C ARG A 19 -23.35 5.04 -14.94
N ASN A 20 -23.86 5.77 -13.95
CA ASN A 20 -24.28 5.23 -12.66
C ASN A 20 -25.49 4.30 -12.83
N LEU A 21 -26.53 4.72 -13.55
CA LEU A 21 -27.67 3.86 -13.85
C LEU A 21 -27.24 2.60 -14.61
N ARG A 22 -26.36 2.73 -15.60
CA ARG A 22 -25.85 1.57 -16.34
C ARG A 22 -25.11 0.58 -15.42
N LYS A 23 -24.24 1.09 -14.55
CA LYS A 23 -23.46 0.27 -13.60
C LYS A 23 -24.33 -0.36 -12.51
N ARG A 24 -25.30 0.36 -11.93
CA ARG A 24 -26.25 -0.20 -10.95
C ARG A 24 -27.09 -1.34 -11.52
N ASN A 25 -27.43 -1.25 -12.81
CA ASN A 25 -28.19 -2.29 -13.50
C ASN A 25 -27.30 -3.39 -14.12
N ASN A 26 -25.99 -3.41 -13.81
CA ASN A 26 -25.01 -4.39 -14.32
C ASN A 26 -24.97 -4.51 -15.85
N LEU A 27 -25.14 -3.39 -16.56
CA LEU A 27 -25.13 -3.35 -18.03
C LEU A 27 -23.75 -3.00 -18.58
N THR A 28 -23.30 -3.72 -19.62
CA THR A 28 -22.16 -3.25 -20.43
C THR A 28 -22.59 -2.06 -21.31
N MET A 29 -21.62 -1.39 -21.96
CA MET A 29 -21.97 -0.35 -22.92
C MET A 29 -22.64 -0.96 -24.17
N GLU A 30 -22.25 -2.18 -24.56
CA GLU A 30 -22.92 -2.94 -25.62
C GLU A 30 -24.38 -3.23 -25.25
N ASP A 31 -24.63 -3.67 -24.01
CA ASP A 31 -25.99 -3.96 -23.53
C ASP A 31 -26.89 -2.73 -23.57
N LEU A 32 -26.39 -1.58 -23.10
CA LEU A 32 -27.14 -0.33 -23.13
C LEU A 32 -27.42 0.10 -24.57
N SER A 33 -26.41 0.05 -25.46
CA SER A 33 -26.59 0.38 -26.88
C SER A 33 -27.63 -0.54 -27.54
N ALA A 34 -27.56 -1.85 -27.29
CA ALA A 34 -28.52 -2.82 -27.82
C ALA A 34 -29.95 -2.59 -27.33
N ARG A 35 -30.12 -2.20 -26.05
CA ARG A 35 -31.43 -1.82 -25.50
C ARG A 35 -31.96 -0.54 -26.13
N CYS A 36 -31.12 0.46 -26.37
CA CYS A 36 -31.51 1.67 -27.09
C CYS A 36 -31.95 1.37 -28.54
N ILE A 37 -31.27 0.45 -29.24
CA ILE A 37 -31.65 0.02 -30.60
C ILE A 37 -33.06 -0.58 -30.63
N ARG A 38 -33.45 -1.33 -29.59
CA ARG A 38 -34.81 -1.90 -29.47
C ARG A 38 -35.90 -0.84 -29.30
N VAL A 39 -35.57 0.31 -28.72
CA VAL A 39 -36.50 1.44 -28.55
C VAL A 39 -36.55 2.27 -29.83
N SER A 40 -35.39 2.64 -30.39
CA SER A 40 -35.30 3.36 -31.66
C SER A 40 -33.96 3.08 -32.35
N ALA A 41 -33.99 2.36 -33.46
CA ALA A 41 -32.79 2.02 -34.22
C ALA A 41 -32.08 3.25 -34.82
N GLN A 42 -32.83 4.32 -35.12
CA GLN A 42 -32.27 5.53 -35.75
C GLN A 42 -31.58 6.47 -34.74
N LEU A 43 -32.09 6.52 -33.51
CA LEU A 43 -31.64 7.45 -32.47
C LEU A 43 -30.76 6.77 -31.40
N ALA A 44 -30.53 5.46 -31.52
CA ALA A 44 -29.69 4.72 -30.59
C ALA A 44 -28.23 5.17 -30.68
N PRO A 45 -27.58 5.50 -29.54
CA PRO A 45 -26.17 5.82 -29.53
C PRO A 45 -25.33 4.55 -29.73
N SER A 46 -24.27 4.67 -30.55
CA SER A 46 -23.26 3.61 -30.65
C SER A 46 -22.47 3.48 -29.35
N VAL A 47 -21.80 2.34 -29.15
CA VAL A 47 -20.94 2.08 -27.98
C VAL A 47 -19.89 3.16 -27.79
N SER A 48 -19.24 3.59 -28.88
CA SER A 48 -18.24 4.66 -28.84
C SER A 48 -18.86 6.02 -28.49
N TYR A 49 -20.08 6.29 -28.95
CA TYR A 49 -20.79 7.53 -28.63
C TYR A 49 -21.27 7.56 -27.18
N LEU A 50 -21.83 6.46 -26.66
CA LEU A 50 -22.14 6.28 -25.24
C LEU A 50 -20.92 6.52 -24.35
N SER A 51 -19.77 5.95 -24.71
CA SER A 51 -18.50 6.19 -24.00
C SER A 51 -18.09 7.67 -23.98
N MET A 52 -18.37 8.43 -25.04
CA MET A 52 -18.10 9.87 -25.07
C MET A 52 -19.10 10.66 -24.22
N ILE A 53 -20.39 10.25 -24.20
CA ILE A 53 -21.41 10.86 -23.35
C ILE A 53 -21.09 10.65 -21.87
N GLU A 54 -20.81 9.40 -21.45
CA GLU A 54 -20.52 9.07 -20.05
C GLU A 54 -19.28 9.77 -19.49
N ARG A 55 -18.32 10.12 -20.36
CA ARG A 55 -17.12 10.88 -20.00
C ARG A 55 -17.31 12.40 -20.06
N GLY A 56 -18.52 12.87 -20.34
CA GLY A 56 -18.82 14.29 -20.50
C GLY A 56 -18.18 14.94 -21.73
N LYS A 57 -17.62 14.15 -22.67
CA LYS A 57 -16.97 14.68 -23.89
C LYS A 57 -17.97 15.09 -24.97
N ARG A 58 -19.17 14.51 -24.94
CA ARG A 58 -20.26 14.85 -25.87
C ARG A 58 -21.58 14.95 -25.13
N VAL A 59 -22.44 15.85 -25.58
CA VAL A 59 -23.82 15.99 -25.12
C VAL A 59 -24.73 15.35 -26.18
N PRO A 60 -25.58 14.38 -25.81
CA PRO A 60 -26.54 13.78 -26.74
C PRO A 60 -27.59 14.82 -27.20
N SER A 61 -28.23 14.55 -28.33
CA SER A 61 -29.46 15.28 -28.70
C SER A 61 -30.59 14.95 -27.70
N TYR A 62 -31.60 15.81 -27.64
CA TYR A 62 -32.77 15.58 -26.78
C TYR A 62 -33.46 14.25 -27.11
N ASP A 63 -33.70 13.99 -28.40
CA ASP A 63 -34.36 12.76 -28.87
C ASP A 63 -33.54 11.50 -28.54
N MET A 64 -32.21 11.59 -28.55
CA MET A 64 -31.33 10.48 -28.13
C MET A 64 -31.37 10.29 -26.61
N LEU A 65 -31.42 11.39 -25.85
CA LEU A 65 -31.55 11.32 -24.39
C LEU A 65 -32.91 10.73 -23.99
N GLU A 66 -33.97 11.03 -24.72
CA GLU A 66 -35.30 10.43 -24.53
C GLU A 66 -35.27 8.90 -24.73
N VAL A 67 -34.52 8.40 -25.72
CA VAL A 67 -34.31 6.95 -25.90
C VAL A 67 -33.60 6.34 -24.69
N ILE A 68 -32.53 6.98 -24.19
CA ILE A 68 -31.80 6.51 -23.00
C ILE A 68 -32.71 6.56 -21.75
N ALA A 69 -33.50 7.61 -21.62
CA ALA A 69 -34.43 7.83 -20.52
C ALA A 69 -35.53 6.75 -20.50
N ASN A 70 -36.07 6.38 -21.67
CA ASN A 70 -37.01 5.28 -21.84
C ASN A 70 -36.41 3.92 -21.43
N VAL A 71 -35.15 3.65 -21.76
CA VAL A 71 -34.47 2.41 -21.35
C VAL A 71 -34.34 2.31 -19.82
N PHE A 72 -34.09 3.43 -19.15
CA PHE A 72 -33.94 3.49 -17.69
C PHE A 72 -35.24 3.81 -16.94
N GLN A 73 -36.35 4.01 -17.64
CA GLN A 73 -37.64 4.45 -17.08
C GLN A 73 -37.50 5.69 -16.19
N LYS A 74 -36.85 6.73 -16.72
CA LYS A 74 -36.66 8.02 -16.08
C LYS A 74 -37.16 9.13 -16.98
N GLU A 75 -37.52 10.27 -16.39
CA GLU A 75 -37.83 11.48 -17.13
C GLU A 75 -36.54 12.13 -17.68
N VAL A 76 -36.61 12.77 -18.84
CA VAL A 76 -35.44 13.44 -19.45
C VAL A 76 -34.88 14.52 -18.51
N ASP A 77 -35.76 15.26 -17.83
CA ASP A 77 -35.36 16.34 -16.91
C ASP A 77 -34.54 15.83 -15.72
N TRP A 78 -34.71 14.58 -15.29
CA TRP A 78 -33.92 13.97 -14.22
C TRP A 78 -32.43 13.88 -14.61
N PHE A 79 -32.14 13.65 -15.89
CA PHE A 79 -30.76 13.62 -16.37
C PHE A 79 -30.13 15.02 -16.50
N LEU A 80 -30.96 16.06 -16.55
CA LEU A 80 -30.58 17.46 -16.72
C LEU A 80 -30.64 18.26 -15.40
N ASP A 81 -31.02 17.62 -14.29
CA ASP A 81 -30.93 18.24 -12.98
C ASP A 81 -29.47 18.23 -12.47
N ASP A 82 -29.12 19.26 -11.69
CA ASP A 82 -27.79 19.47 -11.11
C ASP A 82 -27.65 18.80 -9.73
N VAL A 83 -28.58 17.94 -9.32
CA VAL A 83 -28.53 17.25 -8.03
C VAL A 83 -27.63 16.01 -8.19
N PRO A 84 -26.51 15.92 -7.43
CA PRO A 84 -25.71 14.71 -7.36
C PRO A 84 -26.56 13.57 -6.80
N GLU A 85 -26.44 12.37 -7.35
CA GLU A 85 -27.13 11.22 -6.77
C GLU A 85 -26.59 10.91 -5.38
N GLU A 86 -27.47 10.68 -4.40
CA GLU A 86 -27.11 10.34 -3.00
C GLU A 86 -26.16 9.14 -2.88
N GLN A 87 -26.15 8.27 -3.89
CA GLN A 87 -25.25 7.11 -3.99
C GLN A 87 -24.40 7.18 -5.26
N SER A 88 -23.63 8.26 -5.46
CA SER A 88 -22.55 8.24 -6.47
C SER A 88 -21.79 6.92 -6.32
N ILE A 89 -21.67 6.15 -7.40
CA ILE A 89 -20.97 4.87 -7.36
C ILE A 89 -19.49 5.23 -7.24
N THR A 90 -19.02 5.43 -6.00
CA THR A 90 -17.63 5.18 -5.70
C THR A 90 -17.32 3.82 -6.30
N PRO A 91 -16.30 3.70 -7.17
CA PRO A 91 -15.98 2.41 -7.75
C PRO A 91 -15.77 1.45 -6.59
N ASP A 92 -16.70 0.51 -6.43
CA ASP A 92 -16.59 -0.53 -5.41
C ASP A 92 -15.27 -1.23 -5.71
N LYS A 93 -14.30 -1.05 -4.80
CA LYS A 93 -12.98 -1.64 -4.97
C LYS A 93 -13.07 -3.18 -4.92
N GLY A 94 -14.24 -3.74 -4.62
CA GLY A 94 -14.41 -5.15 -4.35
C GLY A 94 -13.45 -5.56 -3.24
N ASN A 95 -12.95 -6.79 -3.29
CA ASN A 95 -11.96 -7.29 -2.33
C ASN A 95 -10.53 -6.71 -2.50
N ARG A 96 -10.32 -5.70 -3.37
CA ARG A 96 -9.00 -5.08 -3.60
C ARG A 96 -8.79 -3.99 -2.55
N GLY A 97 -8.02 -4.29 -1.51
CA GLY A 97 -7.82 -3.38 -0.37
C GLY A 97 -7.23 -2.01 -0.72
N GLY A 98 -7.15 -1.16 0.31
CA GLY A 98 -6.77 0.26 0.23
C GLY A 98 -7.91 1.18 0.65
N ILE A 99 -7.61 2.46 0.89
CA ILE A 99 -8.60 3.50 1.24
C ILE A 99 -9.70 3.60 0.17
N SER A 100 -10.97 3.70 0.57
CA SER A 100 -12.09 3.90 -0.36
C SER A 100 -11.81 5.11 -1.26
N GLY A 101 -11.99 4.94 -2.57
CA GLY A 101 -11.80 6.03 -3.52
C GLY A 101 -12.94 7.03 -3.43
N MET A 102 -12.73 8.27 -3.88
CA MET A 102 -13.81 9.24 -4.05
C MET A 102 -14.43 9.13 -5.45
N ALA A 103 -15.72 9.41 -5.57
CA ALA A 103 -16.34 9.62 -6.87
C ALA A 103 -15.76 10.89 -7.51
N LEU A 104 -15.34 10.79 -8.77
CA LEU A 104 -14.74 11.89 -9.52
C LEU A 104 -15.84 12.61 -10.32
N GLU A 105 -16.63 13.42 -9.62
CA GLU A 105 -17.78 14.13 -10.17
C GLU A 105 -17.74 15.64 -9.89
N PRO A 106 -18.07 16.50 -10.86
CA PRO A 106 -18.33 16.17 -12.27
C PRO A 106 -17.05 15.76 -13.01
N SER A 107 -17.15 14.76 -13.89
CA SER A 107 -15.98 14.08 -14.49
C SER A 107 -15.03 14.99 -15.29
N PHE A 108 -15.53 16.11 -15.84
CA PHE A 108 -14.72 17.05 -16.59
C PHE A 108 -13.64 17.74 -15.74
N LEU A 109 -13.89 17.96 -14.43
CA LEU A 109 -12.91 18.53 -13.49
C LEU A 109 -11.73 17.58 -13.19
N PHE A 110 -11.91 16.29 -13.44
CA PHE A 110 -10.92 15.25 -13.23
C PHE A 110 -10.30 14.77 -14.54
N SER A 111 -10.32 15.63 -15.58
CA SER A 111 -9.58 15.39 -16.81
C SER A 111 -8.07 15.42 -16.57
N ASN A 112 -7.30 14.68 -17.38
CA ASN A 112 -5.84 14.63 -17.27
C ASN A 112 -5.21 16.02 -17.30
N GLU A 113 -5.73 16.92 -18.15
CA GLU A 113 -5.23 18.31 -18.28
C GLU A 113 -5.42 19.10 -16.97
N ILE A 114 -6.60 19.04 -16.36
CA ILE A 114 -6.86 19.75 -15.10
C ILE A 114 -6.06 19.13 -13.96
N LEU A 115 -5.99 17.80 -13.88
CA LEU A 115 -5.22 17.12 -12.83
C LEU A 115 -3.72 17.40 -12.93
N GLN A 116 -3.16 17.49 -14.14
CA GLN A 116 -1.75 17.85 -14.35
C GLN A 116 -1.40 19.27 -13.85
N ILE A 117 -2.39 20.16 -13.76
CA ILE A 117 -2.22 21.53 -13.23
C ILE A 117 -2.55 21.59 -11.73
N ALA A 118 -3.66 20.98 -11.31
CA ALA A 118 -4.15 21.06 -9.94
C ALA A 118 -3.31 20.26 -8.93
N ILE A 119 -2.75 19.11 -9.34
CA ILE A 119 -1.94 18.27 -8.45
C ILE A 119 -0.67 18.99 -8.00
N PRO A 120 0.18 19.56 -8.89
CA PRO A 120 1.37 20.31 -8.45
C PRO A 120 1.03 21.47 -7.52
N GLU A 121 -0.05 22.21 -7.81
CA GLU A 121 -0.53 23.32 -6.96
C GLU A 121 -0.93 22.82 -5.56
N MET A 122 -1.74 21.76 -5.48
CA MET A 122 -2.13 21.15 -4.20
C MET A 122 -0.92 20.66 -3.41
N LEU A 123 0.07 20.05 -4.06
CA LEU A 123 1.29 19.55 -3.42
C LEU A 123 2.14 20.72 -2.88
N SER A 124 2.25 21.81 -3.64
CA SER A 124 2.94 23.02 -3.19
C SER A 124 2.24 23.67 -2.00
N GLN A 125 0.91 23.76 -2.00
CA GLN A 125 0.13 24.33 -0.89
C GLN A 125 0.18 23.47 0.37
N THR A 126 0.25 22.15 0.23
CA THR A 126 0.31 21.20 1.36
C THR A 126 1.74 20.96 1.87
N GLY A 127 2.75 21.43 1.14
CA GLY A 127 4.16 21.19 1.43
C GLY A 127 4.60 19.75 1.19
N VAL A 128 3.90 19.01 0.32
CA VAL A 128 4.23 17.63 -0.03
C VAL A 128 5.22 17.61 -1.18
N SER A 129 6.37 16.95 -1.00
CA SER A 129 7.39 16.89 -2.05
C SER A 129 7.00 15.95 -3.19
N GLY A 130 7.56 16.16 -4.39
CA GLY A 130 7.32 15.29 -5.55
C GLY A 130 7.64 13.80 -5.27
N ARG A 131 8.64 13.52 -4.44
CA ARG A 131 8.99 12.15 -4.02
C ARG A 131 7.99 11.54 -3.04
N GLN A 132 7.55 12.32 -2.05
CA GLN A 132 6.49 11.86 -1.14
C GLN A 132 5.22 11.53 -1.92
N PHE A 133 4.89 12.34 -2.94
CA PHE A 133 3.81 12.07 -3.87
C PHE A 133 4.05 10.80 -4.71
N ALA A 134 5.26 10.61 -5.25
CA ALA A 134 5.63 9.39 -5.98
C ALA A 134 5.43 8.12 -5.14
N HIS A 135 5.84 8.14 -3.87
CA HIS A 135 5.61 7.02 -2.95
C HIS A 135 4.14 6.78 -2.63
N LEU A 136 3.29 7.82 -2.61
CA LEU A 136 1.84 7.62 -2.53
C LEU A 136 1.30 6.92 -3.78
N LEU A 137 1.71 7.36 -4.97
CA LEU A 137 1.30 6.76 -6.24
C LEU A 137 1.70 5.28 -6.31
N ILE A 138 2.96 4.97 -5.97
CA ILE A 138 3.47 3.59 -5.91
C ILE A 138 2.65 2.76 -4.93
N ARG A 139 2.39 3.28 -3.72
CA ARG A 139 1.58 2.56 -2.74
C ARG A 139 0.17 2.29 -3.24
N ALA A 140 -0.50 3.29 -3.81
CA ALA A 140 -1.82 3.12 -4.40
C ALA A 140 -1.81 2.08 -5.52
N HIS A 141 -0.74 2.07 -6.34
CA HIS A 141 -0.53 1.08 -7.39
C HIS A 141 -0.34 -0.34 -6.83
N GLN A 142 0.48 -0.51 -5.78
CA GLN A 142 0.67 -1.79 -5.08
C GLN A 142 -0.62 -2.31 -4.44
N GLU A 143 -1.38 -1.43 -3.79
CA GLU A 143 -2.68 -1.77 -3.18
C GLU A 143 -3.68 -2.22 -4.26
N HIS A 144 -3.76 -1.49 -5.38
CA HIS A 144 -4.62 -1.82 -6.51
C HIS A 144 -4.33 -3.20 -7.11
N HIS A 145 -3.05 -3.56 -7.22
CA HIS A 145 -2.60 -4.84 -7.78
C HIS A 145 -2.44 -5.94 -6.71
N GLN A 146 -2.78 -5.69 -5.44
CA GLN A 146 -2.56 -6.62 -4.32
C GLN A 146 -1.13 -7.16 -4.27
N ASN A 147 -0.15 -6.28 -4.53
CA ASN A 147 1.28 -6.60 -4.62
C ASN A 147 1.64 -7.72 -5.62
N HIS A 148 0.79 -7.97 -6.63
CA HIS A 148 1.01 -8.99 -7.63
C HIS A 148 1.57 -8.41 -8.94
N PHE A 149 2.85 -8.69 -9.22
CA PHE A 149 3.57 -8.18 -10.38
C PHE A 149 4.24 -9.33 -11.17
N PRO A 150 3.48 -10.09 -11.98
CA PRO A 150 3.96 -11.34 -12.60
C PRO A 150 5.17 -11.14 -13.54
N ASP A 151 5.32 -9.98 -14.16
CA ASP A 151 6.46 -9.73 -15.05
C ASP A 151 7.77 -9.51 -14.27
N LEU A 152 7.71 -8.80 -13.13
CA LEU A 152 8.87 -8.66 -12.24
C LEU A 152 9.26 -9.99 -11.60
N GLU A 153 8.26 -10.80 -11.24
CA GLU A 153 8.46 -12.17 -10.75
C GLU A 153 9.18 -13.02 -11.79
N ARG A 154 8.68 -13.01 -13.03
CA ARG A 154 9.26 -13.79 -14.13
C ARG A 154 10.70 -13.39 -14.40
N ALA A 155 10.97 -12.08 -14.48
CA ALA A 155 12.32 -11.57 -14.70
C ALA A 155 13.29 -12.03 -13.60
N ALA A 156 12.88 -11.96 -12.33
CA ALA A 156 13.70 -12.41 -11.21
C ALA A 156 13.92 -13.94 -11.23
N GLU A 157 12.88 -14.72 -11.57
CA GLU A 157 12.96 -16.18 -11.67
C GLU A 157 13.83 -16.66 -12.84
N GLU A 158 13.85 -15.94 -13.97
CA GLU A 158 14.72 -16.21 -15.11
C GLU A 158 16.20 -15.96 -14.76
N VAL A 159 16.49 -14.90 -14.02
CA VAL A 159 17.86 -14.56 -13.58
C VAL A 159 18.34 -15.48 -12.46
N GLY A 160 17.49 -15.75 -11.46
CA GLY A 160 17.82 -16.58 -10.30
C GLY A 160 17.64 -18.07 -10.51
N LEU A 161 17.04 -18.48 -11.64
CA LEU A 161 16.67 -19.87 -11.95
C LEU A 161 15.84 -20.54 -10.86
N LYS A 162 15.01 -19.75 -10.15
CA LYS A 162 14.18 -20.18 -9.01
C LYS A 162 14.97 -20.86 -7.88
N ARG A 163 16.29 -20.66 -7.81
CA ARG A 163 17.13 -21.22 -6.75
C ARG A 163 16.86 -20.51 -5.43
N MET A 164 16.76 -21.28 -4.36
CA MET A 164 16.56 -20.78 -3.01
C MET A 164 17.10 -21.81 -2.00
N PRO A 165 17.97 -21.41 -1.05
CA PRO A 165 18.55 -20.08 -0.87
C PRO A 165 19.67 -19.77 -1.89
N LEU A 166 19.93 -18.49 -2.13
CA LEU A 166 21.11 -18.00 -2.86
C LEU A 166 22.19 -17.56 -1.88
N SER A 167 23.45 -17.96 -2.11
CA SER A 167 24.60 -17.45 -1.35
C SER A 167 25.02 -16.04 -1.82
N VAL A 168 25.98 -15.43 -1.14
CA VAL A 168 26.57 -14.15 -1.60
C VAL A 168 27.37 -14.37 -2.88
N GLU A 169 28.08 -15.49 -2.96
CA GLU A 169 28.86 -15.93 -4.12
C GLU A 169 27.97 -16.17 -5.34
N ASP A 170 26.81 -16.83 -5.16
CA ASP A 170 25.82 -16.99 -6.23
C ASP A 170 25.41 -15.64 -6.84
N LEU A 171 25.21 -14.60 -6.01
CA LEU A 171 24.82 -13.27 -6.47
C LEU A 171 25.96 -12.55 -7.19
N PHE A 172 27.20 -12.75 -6.75
CA PHE A 172 28.38 -12.26 -7.49
C PHE A 172 28.50 -12.94 -8.85
N ASP A 173 28.27 -14.24 -8.93
CA ASP A 173 28.30 -15.00 -10.18
C ASP A 173 27.18 -14.55 -11.12
N ILE A 174 25.96 -14.34 -10.61
CA ILE A 174 24.86 -13.77 -11.39
C ILE A 174 25.23 -12.38 -11.93
N ALA A 175 25.73 -11.48 -11.06
CA ALA A 175 26.13 -10.14 -11.47
C ALA A 175 27.23 -10.20 -12.56
N LYS A 176 28.23 -11.06 -12.39
CA LYS A 176 29.33 -11.25 -13.36
C LYS A 176 28.81 -11.79 -14.70
N ASN A 177 27.92 -12.78 -14.69
CA ASN A 177 27.32 -13.33 -15.91
C ASN A 177 26.48 -12.30 -16.66
N LEU A 178 25.87 -11.36 -15.93
CA LEU A 178 25.19 -10.19 -16.48
C LEU A 178 26.16 -9.07 -16.88
N GLY A 179 27.48 -9.28 -16.86
CA GLY A 179 28.48 -8.30 -17.26
C GLY A 179 28.62 -7.11 -16.30
N LEU A 180 28.26 -7.28 -15.03
CA LEU A 180 28.43 -6.29 -13.97
C LEU A 180 29.77 -6.48 -13.26
N HIS A 181 30.39 -5.37 -12.90
CA HIS A 181 31.67 -5.31 -12.19
C HIS A 181 31.48 -4.75 -10.79
N VAL A 182 31.90 -5.51 -9.78
CA VAL A 182 31.81 -5.05 -8.39
C VAL A 182 33.09 -4.34 -7.99
N LYS A 183 32.93 -3.13 -7.42
CA LYS A 183 33.98 -2.33 -6.80
C LYS A 183 33.65 -2.13 -5.33
N TRP A 184 34.68 -2.00 -4.50
CA TRP A 184 34.53 -1.74 -3.08
C TRP A 184 34.95 -0.31 -2.75
N PHE A 185 34.23 0.34 -1.83
CA PHE A 185 34.61 1.64 -1.28
C PHE A 185 34.44 1.65 0.24
N ASP A 186 35.12 2.59 0.90
CA ASP A 186 35.05 2.78 2.34
C ASP A 186 34.26 4.06 2.65
N SER A 187 33.17 3.92 3.40
CA SER A 187 32.41 5.07 3.91
C SER A 187 31.84 4.76 5.28
N MET A 188 32.12 5.63 6.24
CA MET A 188 31.62 5.48 7.61
C MET A 188 30.23 6.11 7.78
N PRO A 189 29.42 5.63 8.74
CA PRO A 189 28.14 6.25 9.08
C PRO A 189 28.28 7.74 9.38
N LYS A 190 27.49 8.56 8.69
CA LYS A 190 27.35 9.98 8.99
C LYS A 190 26.19 10.17 9.97
N SER A 191 26.42 10.94 11.02
CA SER A 191 25.36 11.32 11.97
C SER A 191 24.74 12.63 11.52
N ALA A 192 23.41 12.66 11.40
CA ALA A 192 22.63 13.86 11.15
C ALA A 192 21.67 14.08 12.34
N LYS A 193 21.43 15.34 12.70
CA LYS A 193 20.38 15.70 13.66
C LYS A 193 19.16 16.18 12.87
N ASP A 194 18.00 15.62 13.17
CA ASP A 194 16.73 16.09 12.60
C ASP A 194 16.30 17.41 13.26
N GLU A 195 15.29 18.08 12.71
CA GLU A 195 14.73 19.37 13.20
C GLU A 195 14.28 19.29 14.68
N LEU A 196 13.96 18.09 15.15
CA LEU A 196 13.56 17.77 16.53
C LEU A 196 14.74 17.41 17.46
N GLY A 197 15.99 17.57 17.00
CA GLY A 197 17.19 17.29 17.78
C GLY A 197 17.55 15.80 17.93
N VAL A 198 16.78 14.89 17.31
CA VAL A 198 17.05 13.44 17.31
C VAL A 198 18.25 13.13 16.43
N SER A 199 19.29 12.51 17.00
CA SER A 199 20.45 12.04 16.23
C SER A 199 20.10 10.75 15.51
N SER A 200 20.22 10.76 14.19
CA SER A 200 20.07 9.60 13.33
C SER A 200 21.35 9.34 12.56
N ARG A 201 21.72 8.08 12.42
CA ARG A 201 22.89 7.68 11.63
C ARG A 201 22.45 7.21 10.26
N SER A 202 23.18 7.58 9.22
CA SER A 202 22.96 7.11 7.86
C SER A 202 24.26 6.65 7.20
N VAL A 203 24.16 5.63 6.35
CA VAL A 203 25.28 5.02 5.62
C VAL A 203 24.87 4.75 4.19
N VAL A 204 25.65 5.22 3.22
CA VAL A 204 25.53 4.73 1.85
C VAL A 204 26.09 3.32 1.82
N THR A 205 25.22 2.35 1.51
CA THR A 205 25.59 0.93 1.50
C THR A 205 26.12 0.51 0.14
N SER A 206 25.52 1.02 -0.93
CA SER A 206 25.97 0.73 -2.29
C SER A 206 25.40 1.72 -3.29
N PHE A 207 25.95 1.76 -4.50
CA PHE A 207 25.35 2.45 -5.63
C PHE A 207 25.72 1.81 -6.97
N TYR A 208 24.81 1.93 -7.93
CA TYR A 208 25.02 1.59 -9.32
C TYR A 208 25.73 2.75 -10.02
N ASP A 209 26.83 2.46 -10.70
CA ASP A 209 27.62 3.38 -11.50
C ASP A 209 27.53 2.92 -12.97
N PRO A 210 26.66 3.57 -13.77
CA PRO A 210 26.41 3.17 -15.14
C PRO A 210 27.70 3.16 -16.00
N PRO A 211 27.78 2.28 -17.00
CA PRO A 211 26.75 1.33 -17.44
C PRO A 211 26.84 -0.03 -16.75
N SER A 212 27.86 -0.35 -15.95
CA SER A 212 28.04 -1.75 -15.50
C SER A 212 28.78 -1.93 -14.18
N SER A 213 29.00 -0.87 -13.39
CA SER A 213 29.71 -0.97 -12.13
C SER A 213 28.75 -0.95 -10.93
N ILE A 214 28.89 -1.89 -10.00
CA ILE A 214 28.24 -1.85 -8.69
C ILE A 214 29.30 -1.48 -7.66
N ASN A 215 29.13 -0.37 -6.97
CA ASN A 215 30.01 0.04 -5.89
C ASN A 215 29.39 -0.36 -4.55
N LEU A 216 30.10 -1.17 -3.77
CA LEU A 216 29.65 -1.71 -2.49
C LEU A 216 30.52 -1.17 -1.35
N ASN A 217 29.89 -0.77 -0.25
CA ASN A 217 30.61 -0.37 0.95
C ASN A 217 31.25 -1.61 1.61
N THR A 218 32.55 -1.54 1.95
CA THR A 218 33.26 -2.65 2.62
C THR A 218 32.62 -3.09 3.93
N LEU A 219 31.87 -2.21 4.60
CA LEU A 219 31.06 -2.55 5.76
C LEU A 219 30.10 -3.71 5.50
N LEU A 220 29.56 -3.83 4.27
CA LEU A 220 28.64 -4.90 3.89
C LEU A 220 29.24 -6.30 4.02
N LYS A 221 30.58 -6.45 3.99
CA LYS A 221 31.23 -7.75 4.19
C LYS A 221 30.92 -8.38 5.55
N LYS A 222 30.59 -7.57 6.56
CA LYS A 222 30.20 -8.03 7.90
C LYS A 222 28.70 -8.36 8.01
N PHE A 223 27.91 -7.99 7.01
CA PHE A 223 26.45 -8.10 7.03
C PHE A 223 25.94 -8.82 5.76
N PRO A 224 26.13 -10.15 5.67
CA PRO A 224 25.84 -10.90 4.45
C PRO A 224 24.38 -10.80 4.00
N THR A 225 23.43 -10.77 4.93
CA THR A 225 21.99 -10.59 4.61
C THR A 225 21.72 -9.28 3.89
N ARG A 226 22.39 -8.19 4.29
CA ARG A 226 22.27 -6.89 3.64
C ARG A 226 23.04 -6.84 2.32
N LEU A 227 24.23 -7.43 2.27
CA LEU A 227 25.01 -7.55 1.04
C LEU A 227 24.23 -8.27 -0.06
N LYS A 228 23.55 -9.37 0.27
CA LYS A 228 22.66 -10.08 -0.66
C LYS A 228 21.57 -9.17 -1.20
N TYR A 229 20.91 -8.41 -0.33
CA TYR A 229 19.85 -7.50 -0.73
C TYR A 229 20.36 -6.39 -1.66
N ASP A 230 21.47 -5.73 -1.30
CA ASP A 230 22.04 -4.66 -2.12
C ASP A 230 22.46 -5.17 -3.51
N LEU A 231 23.11 -6.33 -3.58
CA LEU A 231 23.45 -6.97 -4.86
C LEU A 231 22.20 -7.28 -5.69
N ALA A 232 21.18 -7.88 -5.07
CA ALA A 232 19.95 -8.26 -5.75
C ALA A 232 19.18 -7.03 -6.31
N VAL A 233 19.18 -5.90 -5.59
CA VAL A 233 18.59 -4.64 -6.08
C VAL A 233 19.33 -4.12 -7.30
N HIS A 234 20.66 -4.09 -7.29
CA HIS A 234 21.45 -3.61 -8.42
C HIS A 234 21.38 -4.55 -9.64
N ILE A 235 21.28 -5.86 -9.42
CA ILE A 235 20.97 -6.84 -10.46
C ILE A 235 19.61 -6.52 -11.08
N GLY A 236 18.58 -6.32 -10.26
CA GLY A 236 17.24 -5.93 -10.72
C GLY A 236 17.25 -4.63 -11.52
N HIS A 237 17.96 -3.61 -11.03
CA HIS A 237 18.12 -2.34 -11.74
C HIS A 237 18.74 -2.54 -13.13
N SER A 238 19.80 -3.34 -13.23
CA SER A 238 20.48 -3.62 -14.50
C SER A 238 19.58 -4.36 -15.49
N VAL A 239 18.84 -5.36 -15.02
CA VAL A 239 17.96 -6.22 -15.82
C VAL A 239 16.73 -5.46 -16.32
N LEU A 240 16.09 -4.67 -15.46
CA LEU A 240 14.82 -4.01 -15.76
C LEU A 240 14.98 -2.68 -16.50
N HIS A 241 16.11 -2.00 -16.31
CA HIS A 241 16.30 -0.63 -16.82
C HIS A 241 17.43 -0.51 -17.84
N ASN A 242 17.86 -1.61 -18.47
CA ASN A 242 18.84 -1.61 -19.56
C ASN A 242 20.13 -0.83 -19.24
N ARG A 243 20.55 -0.83 -17.97
CA ARG A 243 21.75 -0.11 -17.51
C ARG A 243 21.74 1.40 -17.80
N ASP A 244 20.54 1.99 -17.80
CA ASP A 244 20.33 3.41 -18.04
C ASP A 244 21.28 4.28 -17.21
N GLY A 245 21.64 5.46 -17.71
CA GLY A 245 22.65 6.37 -17.15
C GLY A 245 22.29 6.98 -15.78
N LEU A 246 21.25 6.47 -15.11
CA LEU A 246 20.78 6.95 -13.82
C LEU A 246 21.45 6.18 -12.67
N LYS A 247 22.10 6.93 -11.79
CA LYS A 247 22.72 6.39 -10.58
C LYS A 247 21.64 5.93 -9.58
N SER A 248 21.58 4.64 -9.26
CA SER A 248 20.76 4.12 -8.16
C SER A 248 21.62 4.01 -6.90
N VAL A 249 21.20 4.59 -5.77
CA VAL A 249 21.99 4.61 -4.53
C VAL A 249 21.17 4.00 -3.40
N LEU A 250 21.75 3.07 -2.66
CA LEU A 250 21.14 2.47 -1.47
C LEU A 250 21.75 3.06 -0.21
N VAL A 251 20.87 3.46 0.70
CA VAL A 251 21.21 4.07 1.99
C VAL A 251 20.51 3.31 3.11
N THR A 252 21.20 3.11 4.22
CA THR A 252 20.63 2.61 5.48
C THR A 252 20.63 3.71 6.52
N GLY A 253 19.66 3.70 7.43
CA GLY A 253 19.47 4.73 8.43
C GLY A 253 18.16 5.49 8.31
N ASN A 254 17.94 6.36 9.29
CA ASN A 254 16.89 7.37 9.27
C ASN A 254 17.46 8.65 8.63
N THR A 255 17.29 8.80 7.32
CA THR A 255 17.58 10.07 6.63
C THR A 255 16.29 10.89 6.58
N VAL A 256 16.36 12.18 6.95
CA VAL A 256 15.21 13.10 7.02
C VAL A 256 14.40 13.11 5.72
N ASP A 257 15.06 12.89 4.59
CA ASP A 257 14.43 12.44 3.36
C ASP A 257 15.19 11.24 2.80
N GLN A 258 14.47 10.27 2.24
CA GLN A 258 15.02 9.12 1.51
C GLN A 258 15.80 9.61 0.28
N SER A 259 16.99 10.11 0.54
CA SER A 259 17.87 10.74 -0.42
C SER A 259 19.01 9.77 -0.73
N SER A 260 18.78 9.01 -1.79
CA SER A 260 19.81 8.39 -2.61
C SER A 260 20.60 9.46 -3.40
N SER A 261 19.97 10.57 -3.80
CA SER A 261 20.61 11.64 -4.58
C SER A 261 21.28 12.76 -3.77
N ALA A 262 20.76 13.17 -2.61
CA ALA A 262 21.26 14.39 -1.92
C ALA A 262 22.69 14.27 -1.35
N LEU A 263 23.23 13.05 -1.24
CA LEU A 263 24.62 12.83 -0.82
C LEU A 263 25.63 13.03 -1.98
N PHE A 264 25.15 13.12 -3.23
CA PHE A 264 25.99 13.25 -4.42
C PHE A 264 25.56 14.37 -5.40
N ASP A 265 24.29 14.76 -5.41
CA ASP A 265 23.78 15.90 -6.17
C ASP A 265 23.42 17.05 -5.23
N ALA A 266 24.11 18.17 -5.41
CA ALA A 266 23.83 19.46 -4.78
C ALA A 266 22.62 20.17 -5.42
N THR A 267 21.65 19.42 -5.96
CA THR A 267 20.42 20.03 -6.48
C THR A 267 19.46 20.24 -5.31
N PRO A 268 19.06 21.51 -5.05
CA PRO A 268 18.12 21.79 -3.98
C PRO A 268 16.82 21.02 -4.21
N GLN A 269 16.18 20.59 -3.12
CA GLN A 269 14.83 20.06 -3.16
C GLN A 269 13.93 21.07 -3.88
N SER A 270 13.57 20.79 -5.13
CA SER A 270 12.61 21.65 -5.81
C SER A 270 11.24 21.36 -5.19
N SER A 271 10.56 22.40 -4.74
CA SER A 271 9.15 22.34 -4.34
C SER A 271 8.23 21.96 -5.52
N THR A 272 8.74 21.97 -6.74
CA THR A 272 8.05 21.54 -7.95
C THR A 272 8.17 20.03 -8.17
N VAL A 273 7.04 19.39 -8.49
CA VAL A 273 6.98 17.97 -8.85
C VAL A 273 7.75 17.75 -10.15
N ASN A 274 8.90 17.08 -10.06
CA ASN A 274 9.68 16.68 -11.23
C ASN A 274 9.31 15.25 -11.66
N ALA A 275 8.97 15.07 -12.94
CA ALA A 275 8.69 13.74 -13.51
C ALA A 275 9.86 12.76 -13.31
N GLN A 276 11.09 13.29 -13.27
CA GLN A 276 12.29 12.51 -13.03
C GLN A 276 12.31 11.87 -11.64
N ASP A 277 11.89 12.59 -10.59
CA ASP A 277 11.81 12.06 -9.22
C ASP A 277 10.79 10.92 -9.12
N ILE A 278 9.66 11.05 -9.82
CA ILE A 278 8.64 9.99 -9.89
C ILE A 278 9.21 8.75 -10.58
N LEU A 279 9.91 8.93 -11.70
CA LEU A 279 10.54 7.84 -12.44
C LEU A 279 11.61 7.14 -11.59
N HIS A 280 12.44 7.88 -10.88
CA HIS A 280 13.44 7.30 -9.97
C HIS A 280 12.79 6.47 -8.86
N ALA A 281 11.77 7.01 -8.19
CA ALA A 281 11.05 6.28 -7.14
C ALA A 281 10.39 5.00 -7.69
N TRP A 282 9.84 5.05 -8.91
CA TRP A 282 9.25 3.88 -9.57
C TRP A 282 10.31 2.80 -9.86
N ARG A 283 11.46 3.19 -10.41
CA ARG A 283 12.57 2.25 -10.69
C ARG A 283 13.15 1.63 -9.42
N ASP A 284 13.29 2.42 -8.35
CA ASP A 284 13.73 1.92 -7.05
C ASP A 284 12.73 0.90 -6.49
N PHE A 285 11.41 1.14 -6.66
CA PHE A 285 10.38 0.16 -6.33
C PHE A 285 10.51 -1.13 -7.15
N GLU A 286 10.61 -1.05 -8.49
CA GLU A 286 10.72 -2.22 -9.36
C GLU A 286 11.96 -3.05 -9.04
N SER A 287 13.10 -2.40 -8.84
CA SER A 287 14.38 -3.03 -8.49
C SER A 287 14.33 -3.69 -7.10
N SER A 288 13.67 -3.05 -6.13
CA SER A 288 13.44 -3.59 -4.78
C SER A 288 12.49 -4.79 -4.77
N PHE A 289 11.42 -4.73 -5.56
CA PHE A 289 10.49 -5.86 -5.72
C PHE A 289 11.20 -7.05 -6.39
N PHE A 290 11.93 -6.80 -7.47
CA PHE A 290 12.77 -7.80 -8.14
C PHE A 290 13.75 -8.45 -7.18
N ALA A 291 14.44 -7.68 -6.35
CA ALA A 291 15.38 -8.21 -5.36
C ALA A 291 14.72 -9.20 -4.39
N GLY A 292 13.52 -8.86 -3.92
CA GLY A 292 12.70 -9.76 -3.09
C GLY A 292 12.32 -11.05 -3.83
N ALA A 293 11.92 -10.95 -5.10
CA ALA A 293 11.59 -12.11 -5.93
C ALA A 293 12.81 -12.97 -6.29
N LEU A 294 13.99 -12.37 -6.46
CA LEU A 294 15.24 -13.07 -6.74
C LEU A 294 15.70 -13.88 -5.51
N LEU A 295 15.71 -13.25 -4.33
CA LEU A 295 16.15 -13.88 -3.08
C LEU A 295 15.13 -14.89 -2.53
N CYS A 296 13.85 -14.62 -2.78
CA CYS A 296 12.73 -15.45 -2.32
C CYS A 296 11.75 -15.70 -3.50
N PRO A 297 12.09 -16.60 -4.45
CA PRO A 297 11.25 -16.91 -5.61
C PRO A 297 9.86 -17.40 -5.20
N LYS A 298 8.83 -17.05 -5.98
CA LYS A 298 7.42 -17.14 -5.54
C LYS A 298 7.02 -18.54 -5.06
N VAL A 299 7.25 -19.56 -5.89
CA VAL A 299 6.82 -20.93 -5.59
C VAL A 299 7.66 -21.57 -4.47
N PRO A 300 9.01 -21.58 -4.54
CA PRO A 300 9.84 -22.12 -3.47
C PRO A 300 9.60 -21.44 -2.11
N PHE A 301 9.52 -20.11 -2.10
CA PHE A 301 9.33 -19.37 -0.86
C PHE A 301 7.94 -19.61 -0.24
N ARG A 302 6.89 -19.67 -1.06
CA ARG A 302 5.55 -20.05 -0.59
C ARG A 302 5.55 -21.46 0.03
N GLN A 303 6.19 -22.44 -0.60
CA GLN A 303 6.28 -23.79 -0.04
C GLN A 303 7.02 -23.82 1.31
N LEU A 304 8.05 -23.00 1.46
CA LEU A 304 8.75 -22.84 2.74
C LEU A 304 7.83 -22.23 3.80
N LEU A 305 7.11 -21.16 3.47
CA LEU A 305 6.14 -20.53 4.38
C LEU A 305 5.06 -21.51 4.82
N ASP A 306 4.50 -22.28 3.87
CA ASP A 306 3.47 -23.28 4.15
C ASP A 306 4.00 -24.39 5.08
N ARG A 307 5.26 -24.81 4.95
CA ARG A 307 5.87 -25.82 5.85
C ARG A 307 6.14 -25.30 7.26
N HIS A 308 6.38 -24.01 7.41
CA HIS A 308 6.74 -23.37 8.69
C HIS A 308 5.60 -22.55 9.30
N GLY A 309 4.40 -22.61 8.74
CA GLY A 309 3.22 -21.89 9.25
C GLY A 309 3.39 -20.35 9.23
N TYR A 310 4.03 -19.82 8.19
CA TYR A 310 4.29 -18.38 7.98
C TYR A 310 5.06 -17.70 9.14
N GLU A 311 5.92 -18.44 9.84
CA GLU A 311 6.79 -17.91 10.88
C GLU A 311 7.87 -16.96 10.30
N VAL A 312 8.18 -15.89 11.03
CA VAL A 312 9.16 -14.87 10.57
C VAL A 312 10.59 -15.44 10.55
N SER A 313 10.90 -16.38 11.44
CA SER A 313 12.23 -17.00 11.59
C SER A 313 12.74 -17.73 10.34
N VAL A 314 11.89 -18.00 9.34
CA VAL A 314 12.31 -18.55 8.03
C VAL A 314 13.37 -17.68 7.34
N HIS A 315 13.45 -16.39 7.67
CA HIS A 315 14.47 -15.49 7.13
C HIS A 315 15.90 -15.94 7.49
N GLU A 316 16.08 -16.57 8.66
CA GLU A 316 17.37 -17.06 9.14
C GLU A 316 17.86 -18.23 8.28
N GLN A 317 16.97 -19.17 7.96
CA GLN A 317 17.27 -20.32 7.11
C GLN A 317 17.69 -19.89 5.70
N LEU A 318 17.11 -18.80 5.19
CA LEU A 318 17.43 -18.25 3.87
C LEU A 318 18.66 -17.32 3.88
N GLY A 319 19.11 -16.91 5.07
CA GLY A 319 20.14 -15.89 5.22
C GLY A 319 19.73 -14.56 4.55
N VAL A 320 18.48 -14.15 4.74
CA VAL A 320 17.94 -12.82 4.35
C VAL A 320 17.49 -12.05 5.60
N SER A 321 17.25 -10.74 5.46
CA SER A 321 16.72 -9.97 6.59
C SER A 321 15.24 -10.29 6.82
N ALA A 322 14.78 -10.15 8.08
CA ALA A 322 13.36 -10.26 8.43
C ALA A 322 12.48 -9.35 7.56
N SER A 323 12.96 -8.13 7.25
CA SER A 323 12.26 -7.18 6.37
C SER A 323 12.01 -7.74 4.96
N VAL A 324 12.97 -8.46 4.37
CA VAL A 324 12.80 -9.07 3.05
C VAL A 324 11.76 -10.20 3.13
N ALA A 325 11.89 -11.09 4.11
CA ALA A 325 10.95 -12.20 4.30
C ALA A 325 9.51 -11.71 4.54
N MET A 326 9.32 -10.77 5.46
CA MET A 326 8.00 -10.22 5.81
C MET A 326 7.37 -9.44 4.65
N ARG A 327 8.13 -8.62 3.91
CA ARG A 327 7.63 -7.98 2.69
C ARG A 327 7.24 -9.00 1.64
N ARG A 328 8.00 -10.09 1.53
CA ARG A 328 7.74 -11.13 0.54
C ARG A 328 6.49 -11.95 0.86
N MET A 329 6.20 -12.20 2.14
CA MET A 329 4.96 -12.86 2.58
C MET A 329 3.72 -12.19 1.97
N THR A 330 3.69 -10.85 1.93
CA THR A 330 2.54 -10.09 1.40
C THR A 330 2.33 -10.24 -0.11
N ALA A 331 3.32 -10.74 -0.86
CA ALA A 331 3.26 -10.92 -2.31
C ALA A 331 3.06 -12.38 -2.74
N VAL A 332 3.50 -13.35 -1.92
CA VAL A 332 3.44 -14.79 -2.28
C VAL A 332 2.32 -15.55 -1.60
N SER A 333 1.79 -15.02 -0.50
CA SER A 333 0.70 -15.66 0.24
C SER A 333 -0.54 -15.83 -0.67
N PRO A 334 -1.24 -16.97 -0.59
CA PRO A 334 -2.54 -17.11 -1.25
C PRO A 334 -3.62 -16.23 -0.62
N TYR A 335 -3.44 -15.81 0.64
CA TYR A 335 -4.34 -14.87 1.30
C TYR A 335 -3.95 -13.45 0.92
N ALA A 336 -4.90 -12.62 0.46
CA ALA A 336 -4.58 -11.29 -0.10
C ALA A 336 -4.57 -10.16 0.95
N HIS A 337 -5.20 -10.37 2.10
CA HIS A 337 -5.49 -9.28 3.04
C HIS A 337 -4.34 -9.04 4.05
N TRP A 338 -3.15 -8.76 3.52
CA TRP A 338 -1.94 -8.47 4.31
C TRP A 338 -1.64 -6.98 4.43
N HIS A 339 -0.87 -6.64 5.45
CA HIS A 339 -0.17 -5.36 5.58
C HIS A 339 1.26 -5.57 6.07
N TYR A 340 2.11 -4.59 5.82
CA TYR A 340 3.50 -4.55 6.29
C TYR A 340 3.90 -3.11 6.63
N PHE A 341 4.60 -2.97 7.75
CA PHE A 341 5.16 -1.71 8.24
C PHE A 341 6.63 -1.88 8.66
N ASP A 342 7.45 -0.92 8.27
CA ASP A 342 8.81 -0.72 8.77
C ASP A 342 8.85 0.64 9.48
N ALA A 343 8.95 0.63 10.81
CA ALA A 343 8.70 1.79 11.67
C ALA A 343 9.93 2.17 12.49
N TYR A 344 10.41 3.40 12.28
CA TYR A 344 11.50 4.01 13.03
C TYR A 344 10.96 4.97 14.10
N ALA A 345 11.66 5.03 15.23
CA ALA A 345 11.38 6.00 16.28
C ALA A 345 12.06 7.35 15.99
N PRO A 346 11.43 8.49 16.34
CA PRO A 346 10.01 8.66 16.70
C PRO A 346 9.13 8.83 15.45
N GLY A 347 8.09 7.99 15.29
CA GLY A 347 6.94 8.36 14.45
C GLY A 347 7.07 8.19 12.93
N LYS A 348 8.06 7.45 12.40
CA LYS A 348 8.34 7.41 10.95
C LYS A 348 8.15 6.02 10.33
N LEU A 349 7.31 5.89 9.31
CA LEU A 349 7.23 4.68 8.49
C LEU A 349 8.18 4.80 7.29
N LYS A 350 9.18 3.92 7.23
CA LYS A 350 10.11 3.84 6.09
C LYS A 350 9.48 3.11 4.91
N ALA A 351 8.77 2.03 5.17
CA ALA A 351 8.10 1.22 4.15
C ALA A 351 6.73 0.76 4.64
N VAL A 352 5.76 0.75 3.73
CA VAL A 352 4.35 0.54 4.04
C VAL A 352 3.66 -0.17 2.88
N TYR A 353 2.94 -1.24 3.20
CA TYR A 353 2.02 -1.92 2.29
C TYR A 353 0.69 -2.24 3.01
N ARG A 354 -0.45 -2.07 2.33
CA ARG A 354 -1.80 -2.23 2.92
C ARG A 354 -2.77 -2.96 1.97
N GLY A 355 -2.48 -4.20 1.64
CA GLY A 355 -3.36 -5.06 0.83
C GLY A 355 -4.74 -5.30 1.45
N ASN A 356 -4.89 -5.10 2.76
CA ASN A 356 -6.16 -5.16 3.49
C ASN A 356 -6.85 -3.81 3.69
N GLY A 357 -6.23 -2.69 3.28
CA GLY A 357 -6.80 -1.35 3.48
C GLY A 357 -6.76 -0.82 4.92
N ILE A 358 -6.01 -1.44 5.84
CA ILE A 358 -5.85 -0.94 7.21
C ILE A 358 -5.45 0.55 7.20
N PRO A 359 -6.08 1.44 7.97
CA PRO A 359 -5.65 2.83 8.02
C PRO A 359 -4.23 2.91 8.58
N LEU A 360 -3.47 3.93 8.20
CA LEU A 360 -2.11 4.07 8.70
C LEU A 360 -2.12 4.50 10.18
N PRO A 361 -1.17 3.98 10.99
CA PRO A 361 -0.99 4.45 12.36
C PRO A 361 -0.49 5.91 12.43
N TRP A 362 0.07 6.43 11.32
CA TRP A 362 0.51 7.82 11.14
C TRP A 362 0.08 8.38 9.78
N GLY A 363 0.08 9.71 9.62
CA GLY A 363 0.19 10.33 8.31
C GLY A 363 1.62 10.17 7.79
N ASN A 364 1.81 9.62 6.59
CA ASN A 364 3.17 9.38 6.05
C ASN A 364 3.96 10.65 5.68
N MET A 365 3.39 11.84 5.87
CA MET A 365 3.96 13.12 5.43
C MET A 365 4.18 14.12 6.57
N ARG A 366 3.59 13.88 7.76
CA ARG A 366 3.77 14.71 8.96
C ARG A 366 3.66 13.83 10.20
N LEU A 367 4.44 14.13 11.23
CA LEU A 367 4.25 13.53 12.55
C LEU A 367 2.80 13.73 13.00
N VAL A 368 2.18 12.64 13.44
CA VAL A 368 0.84 12.70 14.03
C VAL A 368 1.00 13.06 15.49
N GLU A 369 0.27 14.08 15.94
CA GLU A 369 0.32 14.58 17.31
C GLU A 369 -0.15 13.53 18.33
N ASP A 370 -1.14 12.69 17.96
CA ASP A 370 -1.74 11.69 18.86
C ASP A 370 -1.69 10.23 18.32
N PRO A 371 -0.52 9.59 18.25
CA PRO A 371 -0.39 8.21 17.75
C PRO A 371 -0.81 7.18 18.80
N CYS A 372 -1.73 6.28 18.44
CA CYS A 372 -2.23 5.24 19.34
C CYS A 372 -1.10 4.33 19.87
N GLN A 373 -0.78 4.42 21.17
CA GLN A 373 0.31 3.66 21.81
C GLN A 373 0.05 2.15 21.90
N HIS A 374 -1.14 1.67 21.53
CA HIS A 374 -1.55 0.27 21.68
C HIS A 374 -1.27 -0.60 20.46
N TRP A 375 -0.82 -0.04 19.33
CA TRP A 375 -0.37 -0.91 18.24
C TRP A 375 0.89 -1.66 18.66
N ALA A 376 0.99 -2.92 18.26
CA ALA A 376 2.13 -3.77 18.58
C ALA A 376 3.47 -3.13 18.17
N VAL A 377 3.49 -2.43 17.03
CA VAL A 377 4.65 -1.67 16.53
C VAL A 377 5.15 -0.66 17.55
N PHE A 378 4.27 0.17 18.12
CA PHE A 378 4.63 1.23 19.07
C PHE A 378 5.11 0.69 20.39
N ARG A 379 4.41 -0.32 20.90
CA ARG A 379 4.79 -0.95 22.16
C ARG A 379 6.20 -1.51 22.10
N MET A 380 6.56 -2.14 20.99
CA MET A 380 7.87 -2.72 20.80
C MET A 380 8.95 -1.67 20.51
N ILE A 381 8.58 -0.49 19.96
CA ILE A 381 9.47 0.67 19.87
C ILE A 381 9.81 1.20 21.27
N ASN A 382 8.80 1.36 22.14
CA ASN A 382 8.97 1.95 23.47
C ASN A 382 9.55 0.96 24.50
N VAL A 383 9.18 -0.32 24.38
CA VAL A 383 9.62 -1.41 25.24
C VAL A 383 10.13 -2.55 24.34
N PRO A 384 11.42 -2.51 23.92
CA PRO A 384 12.00 -3.55 23.11
C PRO A 384 11.86 -4.91 23.82
N THR A 385 11.18 -5.83 23.16
CA THR A 385 10.96 -7.19 23.64
C THR A 385 11.90 -8.12 22.89
N THR A 386 12.44 -9.13 23.58
CA THR A 386 13.26 -10.15 22.93
C THR A 386 12.36 -11.10 22.13
N GLY A 387 12.71 -11.33 20.87
CA GLY A 387 11.92 -12.16 19.96
C GLY A 387 10.77 -11.41 19.29
N THR A 388 9.72 -12.14 18.94
CA THR A 388 8.57 -11.61 18.22
C THR A 388 7.33 -11.48 19.10
N SER A 389 6.41 -10.61 18.71
CA SER A 389 5.16 -10.35 19.44
C SER A 389 3.95 -10.46 18.51
N ALA A 390 3.15 -11.50 18.72
CA ALA A 390 1.84 -11.68 18.09
C ALA A 390 0.77 -10.89 18.85
N GLN A 391 -0.16 -10.21 18.15
CA GLN A 391 -1.24 -9.45 18.78
C GLN A 391 -2.54 -9.54 17.97
N ILE A 392 -3.65 -9.90 18.62
CA ILE A 392 -5.01 -9.69 18.09
C ILE A 392 -5.45 -8.27 18.42
N SER A 393 -5.83 -7.52 17.39
CA SER A 393 -6.20 -6.11 17.50
C SER A 393 -7.55 -5.84 16.84
N ILE A 394 -8.34 -4.96 17.44
CA ILE A 394 -9.62 -4.51 16.90
C ILE A 394 -9.49 -3.04 16.54
N LEU A 395 -9.86 -2.72 15.31
CA LEU A 395 -9.78 -1.37 14.76
C LEU A 395 -11.05 -1.06 13.98
N ASN A 396 -11.64 0.09 14.27
CA ASN A 396 -12.75 0.64 13.48
C ASN A 396 -12.21 1.20 12.16
N VAL A 397 -12.80 0.74 11.05
CA VAL A 397 -12.55 1.25 9.69
C VAL A 397 -13.92 1.57 9.09
N GLU A 398 -14.15 2.84 8.72
CA GLU A 398 -15.46 3.32 8.23
C GLU A 398 -16.60 2.94 9.19
N ASP A 399 -16.38 3.20 10.48
CA ASP A 399 -17.27 2.89 11.60
C ASP A 399 -17.61 1.42 11.84
N LYS A 400 -16.99 0.49 11.08
CA LYS A 400 -17.12 -0.96 11.29
C LYS A 400 -15.87 -1.54 11.94
N PRO A 401 -15.98 -2.32 13.03
CA PRO A 401 -14.82 -2.97 13.63
C PRO A 401 -14.32 -4.12 12.76
N ARG A 402 -13.00 -4.21 12.67
CA ARG A 402 -12.30 -5.32 12.00
C ARG A 402 -11.30 -5.95 12.95
N ILE A 403 -11.11 -7.27 12.81
CA ILE A 403 -10.18 -8.06 13.60
C ILE A 403 -8.90 -8.25 12.80
N TYR A 404 -7.79 -7.74 13.33
CA TYR A 404 -6.47 -7.91 12.77
C TYR A 404 -5.63 -8.82 13.66
N CYS A 405 -4.73 -9.57 13.03
CA CYS A 405 -3.63 -10.20 13.73
C CYS A 405 -2.31 -9.67 13.16
N CYS A 406 -1.36 -9.34 14.04
CA CYS A 406 -0.06 -8.81 13.64
C CYS A 406 1.07 -9.54 14.36
N GLU A 407 2.20 -9.71 13.68
CA GLU A 407 3.48 -10.19 14.21
C GLU A 407 4.50 -9.06 14.09
N SER A 408 5.07 -8.64 15.22
CA SER A 408 6.08 -7.57 15.29
C SER A 408 7.44 -8.10 15.76
N THR A 409 8.53 -7.53 15.25
CA THR A 409 9.90 -7.80 15.72
C THR A 409 10.74 -6.52 15.77
N SER A 410 11.51 -6.35 16.84
CA SER A 410 12.49 -5.26 16.96
C SER A 410 13.80 -5.67 16.32
N VAL A 411 14.35 -4.84 15.44
CA VAL A 411 15.64 -5.11 14.81
C VAL A 411 16.48 -3.83 14.75
N LYS A 412 17.74 -3.97 14.36
CA LYS A 412 18.68 -2.87 14.15
C LYS A 412 19.09 -2.81 12.69
N ASP A 413 19.18 -1.60 12.16
CA ASP A 413 19.72 -1.41 10.82
C ASP A 413 21.26 -1.32 10.82
N LEU A 414 21.87 -1.29 9.63
CA LEU A 414 23.33 -1.24 9.46
C LEU A 414 23.99 0.02 10.06
N ALA A 415 23.20 1.07 10.28
CA ALA A 415 23.66 2.30 10.92
C ALA A 415 23.41 2.30 12.44
N ASP A 416 23.02 1.15 13.01
CA ASP A 416 22.72 0.92 14.44
C ASP A 416 21.49 1.70 14.93
N ASN A 417 20.55 2.03 14.03
CA ASN A 417 19.27 2.59 14.43
C ASN A 417 18.27 1.47 14.73
N ASN A 418 17.51 1.61 15.83
CA ASN A 418 16.43 0.70 16.18
C ASN A 418 15.19 0.97 15.32
N HIS A 419 14.56 -0.09 14.82
CA HIS A 419 13.25 -0.01 14.19
C HIS A 419 12.46 -1.28 14.44
N VAL A 420 11.14 -1.20 14.23
CA VAL A 420 10.23 -2.32 14.40
C VAL A 420 9.62 -2.68 13.06
N LEU A 421 9.72 -3.95 12.72
CA LEU A 421 9.06 -4.55 11.56
C LEU A 421 7.75 -5.16 12.04
N CYS A 422 6.69 -4.97 11.28
CA CYS A 422 5.40 -5.58 11.55
C CYS A 422 4.77 -6.06 10.26
N THR A 423 4.23 -7.26 10.29
CA THR A 423 3.33 -7.77 9.26
C THR A 423 2.06 -8.22 9.94
N GLY A 424 0.94 -8.11 9.24
CA GLY A 424 -0.31 -8.61 9.78
C GLY A 424 -1.35 -8.80 8.70
N ILE A 425 -2.48 -9.33 9.12
CA ILE A 425 -3.60 -9.69 8.26
C ILE A 425 -4.91 -9.21 8.84
N ASP A 426 -5.86 -8.91 7.97
CA ASP A 426 -7.28 -8.79 8.34
C ASP A 426 -7.88 -10.21 8.40
N LEU A 427 -8.52 -10.58 9.50
CA LEU A 427 -9.12 -11.91 9.66
C LEU A 427 -10.57 -11.97 9.15
N ASN A 428 -11.25 -10.83 8.98
CA ASN A 428 -12.67 -10.79 8.64
C ASN A 428 -13.00 -11.56 7.36
N PRO A 429 -12.27 -11.39 6.23
CA PRO A 429 -12.57 -12.16 5.02
C PRO A 429 -12.43 -13.67 5.18
N ALA A 430 -11.47 -14.14 6.00
CA ALA A 430 -11.29 -15.56 6.27
C ALA A 430 -12.39 -16.12 7.18
N ILE A 431 -12.91 -15.31 8.11
CA ILE A 431 -14.06 -15.67 8.97
C ILE A 431 -15.33 -15.81 8.12
N GLU A 432 -15.59 -14.84 7.24
CA GLU A 432 -16.76 -14.84 6.35
C GLU A 432 -16.73 -16.03 5.38
N ALA A 433 -15.55 -16.36 4.84
CA ALA A 433 -15.36 -17.53 3.97
C ALA A 433 -15.65 -18.86 4.67
N GLN A 434 -15.61 -18.90 6.01
CA GLN A 434 -16.00 -20.06 6.82
C GLN A 434 -17.48 -20.03 7.26
N GLY A 435 -18.27 -19.09 6.74
CA GLY A 435 -19.68 -18.92 7.09
C GLY A 435 -19.91 -18.23 8.44
N GLY A 436 -18.89 -17.60 9.02
CA GLY A 436 -19.00 -16.82 10.25
C GLY A 436 -19.42 -15.38 10.01
N ASP A 437 -20.12 -14.78 10.96
CA ASP A 437 -20.37 -13.33 10.98
C ASP A 437 -19.15 -12.60 11.59
N ALA A 438 -18.30 -12.06 10.72
CA ALA A 438 -17.11 -11.34 11.14
C ALA A 438 -17.43 -10.00 11.82
N ASN A 439 -18.51 -9.32 11.41
CA ASN A 439 -18.89 -8.02 11.98
C ASN A 439 -19.39 -8.20 13.41
N GLN A 440 -20.30 -9.15 13.63
CA GLN A 440 -20.81 -9.45 14.97
C GLN A 440 -19.67 -9.87 15.91
N MET A 441 -18.77 -10.73 15.43
CA MET A 441 -17.64 -11.18 16.24
C MET A 441 -16.66 -10.04 16.57
N ALA A 442 -16.44 -9.11 15.63
CA ALA A 442 -15.61 -7.94 15.86
C ALA A 442 -16.26 -6.97 16.87
N GLU A 443 -17.58 -6.77 16.82
CA GLU A 443 -18.33 -5.98 17.80
C GLU A 443 -18.32 -6.61 19.20
N ASP A 444 -18.54 -7.92 19.30
CA ASP A 444 -18.52 -8.64 20.58
C ASP A 444 -17.14 -8.51 21.25
N LEU A 445 -16.07 -8.69 20.46
CA LEU A 445 -14.71 -8.57 20.97
C LEU A 445 -14.36 -7.12 21.32
N LYS A 446 -14.81 -6.16 20.52
CA LYS A 446 -14.66 -4.73 20.80
C LYS A 446 -15.32 -4.36 22.13
N LYS A 447 -16.55 -4.82 22.36
CA LYS A 447 -17.30 -4.57 23.60
C LYS A 447 -16.58 -5.18 24.80
N ALA A 448 -16.15 -6.44 24.70
CA ALA A 448 -15.39 -7.10 25.76
C ALA A 448 -14.11 -6.35 26.11
N CYS A 449 -13.38 -5.84 25.12
CA CYS A 449 -12.20 -5.01 25.37
C CYS A 449 -12.56 -3.64 25.96
N ALA A 450 -13.60 -2.97 25.45
CA ALA A 450 -14.01 -1.64 25.93
C ALA A 450 -14.42 -1.64 27.42
N GLU A 451 -15.07 -2.72 27.88
CA GLU A 451 -15.44 -2.94 29.29
C GLU A 451 -14.22 -3.18 30.20
N ASN A 452 -13.08 -3.58 29.64
CA ASN A 452 -11.84 -3.90 30.36
C ASN A 452 -10.71 -2.92 29.98
N GLU A 453 -10.98 -1.63 30.07
CA GLU A 453 -10.02 -0.53 29.79
C GLU A 453 -9.40 -0.57 28.39
N GLY A 454 -9.92 -1.36 27.45
CA GLY A 454 -9.44 -1.54 26.08
C GLY A 454 -8.58 -2.80 25.83
N GLN A 455 -8.49 -3.74 26.77
CA GLN A 455 -7.83 -5.03 26.60
C GLN A 455 -8.62 -6.13 27.32
N SER A 456 -8.88 -7.26 26.66
CA SER A 456 -9.62 -8.36 27.30
C SER A 456 -9.22 -9.72 26.74
N ALA A 457 -9.35 -10.75 27.58
CA ALA A 457 -9.20 -12.13 27.15
C ALA A 457 -10.25 -12.47 26.09
N ILE A 458 -9.85 -13.20 25.05
CA ILE A 458 -10.75 -13.55 23.94
C ILE A 458 -11.80 -14.56 24.43
N PRO A 459 -13.11 -14.28 24.29
CA PRO A 459 -14.18 -15.20 24.68
C PRO A 459 -14.03 -16.57 24.02
N ALA A 460 -14.36 -17.66 24.73
CA ALA A 460 -14.12 -19.03 24.26
C ALA A 460 -14.79 -19.35 22.91
N SER A 461 -15.98 -18.80 22.65
CA SER A 461 -16.69 -18.96 21.38
C SER A 461 -15.93 -18.32 20.20
N ILE A 462 -15.40 -17.11 20.40
CA ILE A 462 -14.58 -16.38 19.43
C ILE A 462 -13.23 -17.10 19.24
N LYS A 463 -12.63 -17.55 20.36
CA LYS A 463 -11.36 -18.29 20.37
C LYS A 463 -11.41 -19.51 19.44
N ASN A 464 -12.46 -20.33 19.55
CA ASN A 464 -12.62 -21.53 18.72
C ASN A 464 -12.77 -21.21 17.22
N LYS A 465 -13.49 -20.13 16.89
CA LYS A 465 -13.63 -19.67 15.49
C LYS A 465 -12.29 -19.17 14.94
N LEU A 466 -11.58 -18.32 15.69
CA LEU A 466 -10.28 -17.80 15.28
C LEU A 466 -9.22 -18.91 15.16
N SER A 467 -9.24 -19.91 16.05
CA SER A 467 -8.35 -21.09 15.94
C SER A 467 -8.64 -21.90 14.68
N SER A 468 -9.92 -22.03 14.28
CA SER A 468 -10.27 -22.69 13.02
C SER A 468 -9.74 -21.92 11.81
N VAL A 469 -9.90 -20.58 11.80
CA VAL A 469 -9.34 -19.69 10.77
C VAL A 469 -7.81 -19.80 10.72
N SER A 470 -7.14 -19.84 11.87
CA SER A 470 -5.68 -19.97 11.94
C SER A 470 -5.16 -21.23 11.27
N ARG A 471 -5.83 -22.37 11.47
CA ARG A 471 -5.47 -23.65 10.84
C ARG A 471 -5.67 -23.63 9.32
N ILE A 472 -6.71 -22.97 8.84
CA ILE A 472 -6.99 -22.86 7.40
C ILE A 472 -5.98 -21.96 6.70
N LEU A 473 -5.67 -20.81 7.32
CA LEU A 473 -4.64 -19.91 6.80
C LEU A 473 -3.24 -20.50 6.98
N ASN A 474 -3.08 -21.47 7.89
CA ASN A 474 -1.81 -22.08 8.28
C ASN A 474 -0.80 -21.01 8.74
N ILE A 475 -1.24 -20.09 9.59
CA ILE A 475 -0.43 -19.00 10.11
C ILE A 475 -0.35 -19.13 11.64
N ASN A 476 0.82 -19.55 12.13
CA ASN A 476 1.06 -19.94 13.52
C ASN A 476 0.97 -18.76 14.50
N TRP A 477 1.38 -17.56 14.07
CA TRP A 477 1.31 -16.38 14.92
C TRP A 477 -0.13 -15.93 15.20
N ILE A 478 -1.13 -16.39 14.44
CA ILE A 478 -2.54 -16.21 14.81
C ILE A 478 -2.86 -17.00 16.09
N GLU A 479 -2.45 -18.27 16.20
CA GLU A 479 -2.67 -19.07 17.42
C GLU A 479 -1.97 -18.44 18.63
N ARG A 480 -0.74 -17.95 18.45
CA ARG A 480 -0.02 -17.20 19.50
C ARG A 480 -0.75 -15.93 19.91
N GLY A 481 -1.26 -15.18 18.94
CA GLY A 481 -2.08 -13.99 19.19
C GLY A 481 -3.38 -14.30 19.93
N ILE A 482 -4.03 -15.42 19.61
CA ILE A 482 -5.28 -15.88 20.26
C ILE A 482 -5.05 -16.29 21.73
N ALA A 483 -3.84 -16.76 22.06
CA ALA A 483 -3.48 -17.13 23.44
C ALA A 483 -3.31 -15.90 24.36
N ALA A 484 -3.07 -14.71 23.78
CA ALA A 484 -2.96 -13.45 24.48
C ALA A 484 -4.28 -12.67 24.49
N ASP A 485 -4.33 -11.58 25.25
CA ASP A 485 -5.49 -10.68 25.25
C ASP A 485 -5.62 -9.92 23.94
N ALA A 486 -6.86 -9.77 23.48
CA ALA A 486 -7.19 -8.87 22.39
C ALA A 486 -7.16 -7.41 22.85
N ARG A 487 -6.84 -6.51 21.93
CA ARG A 487 -6.64 -5.08 22.23
C ARG A 487 -7.40 -4.17 21.28
N LEU A 488 -8.01 -3.12 21.83
CA LEU A 488 -8.51 -2.00 21.03
C LEU A 488 -7.35 -1.11 20.59
N ILE A 489 -7.29 -0.85 19.28
CA ILE A 489 -6.38 0.12 18.67
C ILE A 489 -7.19 1.16 17.90
N CYS A 490 -6.60 2.35 17.69
CA CYS A 490 -7.20 3.40 16.87
C CYS A 490 -6.19 3.96 15.87
N SER A 491 -6.70 4.49 14.75
CA SER A 491 -5.88 5.18 13.75
C SER A 491 -5.39 6.54 14.23
N ARG A 492 -6.15 7.20 15.11
CA ARG A 492 -5.83 8.50 15.72
C ARG A 492 -6.34 8.55 17.16
N GLY A 493 -5.63 9.23 18.04
CA GLY A 493 -6.03 9.41 19.45
C GLY A 493 -7.41 10.02 19.63
N ALA A 494 -7.79 10.99 18.78
CA ALA A 494 -9.12 11.60 18.78
C ALA A 494 -10.28 10.63 18.54
N HIS A 495 -10.02 9.47 17.92
CA HIS A 495 -11.02 8.42 17.65
C HIS A 495 -10.73 7.17 18.51
N CYS A 496 -10.18 7.34 19.70
CA CYS A 496 -9.86 6.23 20.59
C CYS A 496 -11.15 5.58 21.12
N PRO A 497 -11.39 4.28 20.85
CA PRO A 497 -12.60 3.58 21.28
C PRO A 497 -12.53 3.09 22.74
N ARG A 498 -11.44 3.38 23.47
CA ARG A 498 -11.27 2.97 24.87
C ARG A 498 -12.03 3.91 25.80
N VAL A 499 -12.51 3.36 26.90
CA VAL A 499 -13.17 4.11 27.97
C VAL A 499 -12.44 3.80 29.28
N PRO A 500 -11.75 4.77 29.91
CA PRO A 500 -11.50 6.14 29.44
C PRO A 500 -10.57 6.17 28.20
N SER A 501 -10.69 7.23 27.38
CA SER A 501 -9.85 7.38 26.19
C SER A 501 -8.41 7.72 26.57
N CYS A 502 -7.42 7.22 25.81
CA CYS A 502 -5.99 7.45 26.08
C CYS A 502 -5.58 8.93 26.15
N TYR A 503 -6.37 9.82 25.57
CA TYR A 503 -6.09 11.26 25.44
C TYR A 503 -7.15 12.13 26.15
N ALA A 504 -8.00 11.53 27.02
CA ALA A 504 -9.03 12.28 27.74
C ALA A 504 -8.45 13.23 28.79
N SER A 505 -7.26 12.93 29.33
CA SER A 505 -6.62 13.68 30.43
C SER A 505 -5.82 14.91 30.00
N SER A 506 -5.63 15.16 28.70
CA SER A 506 -4.92 16.35 28.20
C SER A 506 -5.83 17.56 27.96
N LYS A 507 -7.16 17.44 28.16
CA LYS A 507 -8.12 18.54 27.99
C LYS A 507 -8.43 19.34 29.26
N GLU A 508 -7.89 18.96 30.41
CA GLU A 508 -8.03 19.73 31.67
C GLU A 508 -6.75 20.54 31.97
N CYS A 509 -6.41 21.47 31.08
CA CYS A 509 -5.57 22.64 31.38
C CYS A 509 -5.79 23.64 30.25
N SER A 510 -6.82 24.46 30.38
CA SER A 510 -7.04 25.67 29.58
C SER A 510 -7.44 26.80 30.51
#